data_AF-A0A351MS08-F1
#
_entry.id   AF-A0A351MS08-F1
#
_cell.length_a   1.000
_cell.length_b   1.000
_cell.length_c   1.000
_cell.angle_alpha   90.00
_cell.angle_beta   90.00
_cell.angle_gamma   90.00
#
_symmetry.space_group_name_H-M   'P 1'
#
loop_
_entity.id
_entity.type
_entity.pdbx_description
1 polymer ?
#
loop_
_entity_poly.entity_id
_entity_poly.type
_entity_poly.pdbx_seq_one_letter_code
_entity_poly.pdbx_strand_id
1 'polypeptide(L)'
;MSIPHDKNNPFAAALVERRRLSAPNGQKETSHFSVSLKGSGLTYTCGDSLGVFPTNNPASVNAFLKAARLTGDESVLIPKDTSPITLREAITRRLALNGPTYKFVQLLHDRATNPAEKAALAERIAEVDPEKKKAWLAEREFIDLLEENPRA
;
A
#
# COMPACT_ATOMS: atom_id res chain seq x y z
N MET A 1 -35.03 -3.79 0.88
CA MET A 1 -34.38 -2.99 -0.16
C MET A 1 -32.88 -3.27 -0.06
N SER A 2 -32.21 -3.66 -1.15
CA SER A 2 -30.75 -3.83 -1.13
C SER A 2 -30.06 -2.48 -0.95
N ILE A 3 -29.00 -2.43 -0.14
CA ILE A 3 -28.21 -1.22 0.05
C ILE A 3 -27.47 -0.93 -1.27
N PRO A 4 -27.55 0.29 -1.82
CA PRO A 4 -26.84 0.63 -3.06
C PRO A 4 -25.32 0.51 -2.86
N HIS A 5 -24.63 0.11 -3.92
CA HIS A 5 -23.17 -0.01 -3.91
C HIS A 5 -22.52 1.28 -4.39
N ASP A 6 -21.52 1.74 -3.63
CA ASP A 6 -20.76 2.95 -3.91
C ASP A 6 -19.31 2.80 -3.38
N LYS A 7 -18.55 3.90 -3.36
CA LYS A 7 -17.17 3.90 -2.86
C LYS A 7 -17.02 3.51 -1.38
N ASN A 8 -18.05 3.69 -0.56
CA ASN A 8 -18.05 3.36 0.86
C ASN A 8 -18.66 1.97 1.12
N ASN A 9 -19.45 1.45 0.17
CA ASN A 9 -20.04 0.11 0.19
C ASN A 9 -19.77 -0.61 -1.16
N PRO A 10 -18.50 -0.99 -1.45
CA PRO A 10 -18.15 -1.58 -2.74
C PRO A 10 -18.82 -2.95 -2.92
N PHE A 11 -19.16 -3.28 -4.18
CA PHE A 11 -19.70 -4.59 -4.53
C PHE A 11 -18.57 -5.61 -4.69
N ALA A 12 -18.69 -6.77 -4.02
CA ALA A 12 -17.77 -7.89 -4.16
C ALA A 12 -18.03 -8.67 -5.48
N ALA A 13 -17.69 -8.05 -6.60
CA ALA A 13 -17.91 -8.62 -7.93
C ALA A 13 -17.03 -9.86 -8.18
N ALA A 14 -17.62 -10.94 -8.66
CA ALA A 14 -16.87 -12.14 -9.05
C ALA A 14 -16.10 -11.90 -10.35
N LEU A 15 -14.83 -12.30 -10.41
CA LEU A 15 -14.06 -12.31 -11.65
C LEU A 15 -14.52 -13.46 -12.54
N VAL A 16 -15.00 -13.14 -13.74
CA VAL A 16 -15.56 -14.08 -14.72
C VAL A 16 -14.49 -14.51 -15.74
N GLU A 17 -13.67 -13.56 -16.18
CA GLU A 17 -12.61 -13.82 -17.16
C GLU A 17 -11.35 -13.02 -16.80
N ARG A 18 -10.20 -13.66 -16.98
CA ARG A 18 -8.90 -13.00 -17.09
C ARG A 18 -8.16 -13.58 -18.28
N ARG A 19 -7.76 -12.74 -19.24
CA ARG A 19 -7.04 -13.18 -20.42
C ARG A 19 -5.94 -12.21 -20.79
N ARG A 20 -4.75 -12.72 -21.06
CA ARG A 20 -3.64 -11.91 -21.57
C ARG A 20 -3.94 -11.46 -23.00
N LEU A 21 -3.79 -10.16 -23.27
CA LEU A 21 -3.93 -9.55 -24.59
C LEU A 21 -2.58 -9.37 -25.28
N SER A 22 -1.55 -9.12 -24.49
CA SER A 22 -0.17 -8.98 -24.97
C SER A 22 0.47 -10.31 -25.35
N ALA A 23 1.40 -10.30 -26.30
CA ALA A 23 2.19 -11.48 -26.68
C ALA A 23 2.98 -12.03 -25.47
N PRO A 24 3.21 -13.35 -25.40
CA PRO A 24 4.14 -13.94 -24.44
C PRO A 24 5.52 -13.28 -24.54
N ASN A 25 6.22 -13.09 -23.42
CA ASN A 25 7.56 -12.49 -23.33
C ASN A 25 7.71 -11.02 -23.77
N GLY A 26 6.60 -10.30 -23.99
CA GLY A 26 6.66 -8.85 -24.14
C GLY A 26 7.13 -8.15 -22.86
N GLN A 27 7.78 -6.99 -22.99
CA GLN A 27 8.23 -6.16 -21.85
C GLN A 27 7.06 -5.68 -20.95
N LYS A 28 5.84 -5.63 -21.50
CA LYS A 28 4.62 -5.24 -20.79
C LYS A 28 3.59 -6.35 -20.90
N GLU A 29 2.90 -6.63 -19.80
CA GLU A 29 1.73 -7.52 -19.80
C GLU A 29 0.45 -6.68 -19.77
N THR A 30 -0.32 -6.74 -20.86
CA THR A 30 -1.69 -6.23 -20.91
C THR A 30 -2.66 -7.40 -20.77
N SER A 31 -3.64 -7.29 -19.87
CA SER A 31 -4.67 -8.29 -19.61
C SER A 31 -6.08 -7.69 -19.66
N HIS A 32 -7.00 -8.47 -20.22
CA HIS A 32 -8.45 -8.27 -20.16
C HIS A 32 -9.01 -8.90 -18.89
N PHE A 33 -9.91 -8.19 -18.22
CA PHE A 33 -10.64 -8.69 -17.05
C PHE A 33 -12.14 -8.45 -17.26
N SER A 34 -12.96 -9.38 -16.81
CA SER A 34 -14.43 -9.23 -16.77
C SER A 34 -14.94 -9.61 -15.40
N VAL A 35 -15.80 -8.78 -14.83
CA VAL A 35 -16.41 -8.99 -13.52
C VAL A 35 -17.93 -9.08 -13.64
N SER A 36 -18.56 -9.92 -12.83
CA SER A 36 -20.01 -10.07 -12.81
C SER A 36 -20.64 -8.97 -11.97
N LEU A 37 -21.62 -8.26 -12.54
CA LEU A 37 -22.49 -7.33 -11.81
C LEU A 37 -23.83 -7.96 -11.39
N LYS A 38 -24.00 -9.28 -11.60
CA LYS A 38 -25.25 -9.98 -11.31
C LYS A 38 -25.63 -9.80 -9.84
N GLY A 39 -26.85 -9.31 -9.59
CA GLY A 39 -27.37 -9.08 -8.25
C GLY A 39 -26.88 -7.80 -7.56
N SER A 40 -25.99 -7.02 -8.20
CA SER A 40 -25.49 -5.76 -7.61
C SER A 40 -26.46 -4.58 -7.77
N GLY A 41 -27.28 -4.58 -8.82
CA GLY A 41 -28.06 -3.40 -9.21
C GLY A 41 -27.22 -2.23 -9.76
N LEU A 42 -25.91 -2.42 -9.94
CA LEU A 42 -25.03 -1.42 -10.58
C LEU A 42 -25.35 -1.32 -12.08
N THR A 43 -25.33 -0.09 -12.58
CA THR A 43 -25.45 0.25 -14.00
C THR A 43 -24.23 1.06 -14.43
N TYR A 44 -23.78 0.87 -15.67
CA TYR A 44 -22.69 1.66 -16.24
C TYR A 44 -22.94 1.89 -17.74
N THR A 45 -22.25 2.87 -18.29
CA THR A 45 -22.21 3.19 -19.72
C THR A 45 -20.78 3.13 -20.24
N CYS A 46 -20.62 2.94 -21.56
CA CYS A 46 -19.29 2.92 -22.17
C CYS A 46 -18.60 4.27 -21.96
N GLY A 47 -17.41 4.23 -21.34
CA GLY A 47 -16.67 5.43 -20.93
C GLY A 47 -16.60 5.60 -19.41
N ASP A 48 -17.48 4.94 -18.65
CA ASP A 48 -17.41 4.96 -17.19
C ASP A 48 -16.17 4.22 -16.66
N SER A 49 -15.69 4.67 -15.50
CA SER A 49 -14.54 4.09 -14.81
C SER A 49 -14.96 3.07 -13.75
N LEU A 50 -14.22 1.97 -13.66
CA LEU A 50 -14.39 0.97 -12.60
C LEU A 50 -13.42 1.26 -11.45
N GLY A 51 -13.95 1.57 -10.27
CA GLY A 51 -13.16 1.63 -9.03
C GLY A 51 -12.85 0.24 -8.51
N VAL A 52 -11.59 -0.02 -8.15
CA VAL A 52 -11.14 -1.28 -7.56
C VAL A 52 -10.47 -0.98 -6.22
N PHE A 53 -10.76 -1.81 -5.21
CA PHE A 53 -10.14 -1.77 -3.89
C PHE A 53 -9.13 -2.92 -3.77
N PRO A 54 -7.84 -2.70 -4.08
CA PRO A 54 -6.83 -3.74 -4.03
C PRO A 54 -6.44 -4.07 -2.57
N THR A 55 -5.81 -5.23 -2.40
CA THR A 55 -5.12 -5.60 -1.15
C THR A 55 -3.64 -5.77 -1.40
N ASN A 56 -2.81 -5.43 -0.42
CA ASN A 56 -1.37 -5.67 -0.50
C ASN A 56 -1.07 -7.17 -0.54
N ASN A 57 0.05 -7.54 -1.17
CA ASN A 57 0.52 -8.93 -1.21
C ASN A 57 0.81 -9.43 0.22
N PRO A 58 0.25 -10.57 0.66
CA PRO A 58 0.52 -11.12 1.98
C PRO A 58 2.00 -11.28 2.32
N ALA A 59 2.84 -11.62 1.32
CA ALA A 59 4.28 -11.73 1.51
C ALA A 59 4.93 -10.37 1.86
N SER A 60 4.53 -9.30 1.17
CA SER A 60 5.00 -7.94 1.46
C SER A 60 4.54 -7.44 2.83
N VAL A 61 3.30 -7.74 3.23
CA VAL A 61 2.78 -7.42 4.57
C VAL A 61 3.61 -8.13 5.65
N ASN A 62 3.91 -9.42 5.47
CA ASN A 62 4.72 -10.19 6.40
C ASN A 62 6.16 -9.66 6.49
N ALA A 63 6.77 -9.34 5.35
CA ALA A 63 8.12 -8.79 5.30
C ALA A 63 8.20 -7.44 6.02
N PHE A 64 7.24 -6.55 5.79
CA PHE A 64 7.14 -5.28 6.52
C PHE A 64 7.02 -5.49 8.03
N LEU A 65 6.09 -6.32 8.49
CA LEU A 65 5.89 -6.57 9.92
C LEU A 65 7.16 -7.14 10.58
N LYS A 66 7.84 -8.06 9.88
CA LYS A 66 9.11 -8.63 10.34
C LYS A 66 10.20 -7.55 10.46
N ALA A 67 10.39 -6.73 9.42
CA ALA A 67 11.38 -5.66 9.42
C ALA A 67 11.11 -4.62 10.52
N ALA A 68 9.83 -4.28 10.74
CA ALA A 68 9.38 -3.40 11.81
C ALA A 68 9.42 -4.05 13.21
N ARG A 69 9.69 -5.36 13.31
CA ARG A 69 9.63 -6.16 14.55
C ARG A 69 8.28 -6.07 15.26
N LEU A 70 7.21 -6.09 14.47
CA LEU A 70 5.82 -6.07 14.94
C LEU A 70 5.16 -7.43 14.70
N THR A 71 4.23 -7.79 15.56
CA THR A 71 3.47 -9.05 15.47
C THR A 71 2.40 -8.97 14.38
N GLY A 72 1.85 -7.78 14.16
CA GLY A 72 0.68 -7.53 13.33
C GLY A 72 -0.64 -7.62 14.09
N ASP A 73 -0.63 -8.07 15.34
CA ASP A 73 -1.81 -8.19 16.21
C ASP A 73 -2.07 -6.92 17.03
N GLU A 74 -1.19 -5.93 16.92
CA GLU A 74 -1.34 -4.65 17.60
C GLU A 74 -2.66 -4.00 17.19
N SER A 75 -3.43 -3.52 18.17
CA SER A 75 -4.67 -2.81 17.94
C SER A 75 -4.38 -1.39 17.45
N VAL A 76 -4.85 -1.07 16.24
CA VAL A 76 -4.67 0.24 15.61
C VAL A 76 -6.01 0.82 15.17
N LEU A 77 -6.13 2.14 15.24
CA LEU A 77 -7.31 2.87 14.77
C LEU A 77 -6.96 3.63 13.48
N ILE A 78 -7.68 3.33 12.40
CA ILE A 78 -7.59 4.11 11.16
C ILE A 78 -8.38 5.41 11.36
N PRO A 79 -7.87 6.60 10.97
CA PRO A 79 -8.51 7.89 11.23
C PRO A 79 -9.97 8.07 10.78
N LYS A 80 -10.53 7.14 9.98
CA LYS A 80 -11.91 7.14 9.48
C LYS A 80 -12.74 5.94 9.92
N ASP A 81 -12.15 5.00 10.64
CA ASP A 81 -12.83 3.79 11.10
C ASP A 81 -13.37 4.05 12.51
N THR A 82 -14.52 3.45 12.82
CA THR A 82 -15.21 3.63 14.11
C THR A 82 -14.70 2.67 15.19
N SER A 83 -13.96 1.64 14.79
CA SER A 83 -13.45 0.61 15.68
C SER A 83 -12.00 0.24 15.33
N PRO A 84 -11.20 -0.18 16.33
CA PRO A 84 -9.84 -0.64 16.08
C PRO A 84 -9.83 -1.93 15.27
N ILE A 85 -8.79 -2.11 14.47
CA ILE A 85 -8.46 -3.33 13.74
C ILE A 85 -7.02 -3.74 14.07
N THR A 86 -6.63 -4.96 13.69
CA THR A 86 -5.22 -5.37 13.82
C THR A 86 -4.35 -4.61 12.83
N LEU A 87 -3.09 -4.36 13.19
CA LEU A 87 -2.12 -3.73 12.30
C LEU A 87 -1.98 -4.50 10.97
N ARG A 88 -2.03 -5.83 11.03
CA ARG A 88 -2.01 -6.69 9.84
C ARG A 88 -3.16 -6.38 8.90
N GLU A 89 -4.39 -6.27 9.42
CA GLU A 89 -5.56 -5.94 8.60
C GLU A 89 -5.46 -4.52 8.03
N ALA A 90 -4.99 -3.57 8.85
CA ALA A 90 -4.73 -2.20 8.42
C ALA A 90 -3.77 -2.15 7.22
N ILE A 91 -2.61 -2.80 7.32
CA ILE A 91 -1.63 -2.83 6.22
C ILE A 91 -2.18 -3.62 5.03
N THR A 92 -2.94 -4.69 5.25
CA THR A 92 -3.46 -5.51 4.14
C THR A 92 -4.47 -4.76 3.27
N ARG A 93 -5.38 -3.97 3.88
CA ARG A 93 -6.56 -3.43 3.19
C ARG A 93 -6.80 -1.93 3.30
N ARG A 94 -6.16 -1.25 4.24
CA ARG A 94 -6.46 0.16 4.56
C ARG A 94 -5.32 1.11 4.27
N LEU A 95 -4.08 0.59 4.21
CA LEU A 95 -2.88 1.38 3.99
C LEU A 95 -2.19 1.00 2.69
N ALA A 96 -1.60 2.00 2.04
CA ALA A 96 -0.80 1.78 0.85
C ALA A 96 0.63 1.40 1.27
N LEU A 97 1.15 0.31 0.71
CA LEU A 97 2.53 -0.13 0.89
C LEU A 97 3.40 0.22 -0.32
N ASN A 98 2.94 1.16 -1.17
CA ASN A 98 3.54 1.52 -2.47
C ASN A 98 4.64 2.58 -2.35
N GLY A 99 5.63 2.30 -1.49
CA GLY A 99 6.83 3.12 -1.33
C GLY A 99 6.73 4.13 -0.17
N PRO A 100 7.86 4.38 0.52
CA PRO A 100 7.92 5.27 1.67
C PRO A 100 7.83 6.73 1.27
N THR A 101 7.53 7.58 2.26
CA THR A 101 7.56 9.03 2.12
C THR A 101 8.62 9.63 3.05
N TYR A 102 9.02 10.87 2.81
CA TYR A 102 9.91 11.58 3.76
C TYR A 102 9.31 11.73 5.16
N LYS A 103 7.98 11.65 5.32
CA LYS A 103 7.36 11.58 6.64
C LYS A 103 7.71 10.27 7.37
N PHE A 104 7.87 9.18 6.63
CA PHE A 104 8.33 7.91 7.20
C PHE A 104 9.82 7.98 7.57
N VAL A 105 10.66 8.62 6.75
CA VAL A 105 12.08 8.88 7.08
C VAL A 105 12.20 9.72 8.36
N GLN A 106 11.38 10.77 8.49
CA GLN A 106 11.30 11.57 9.71
C GLN A 106 10.86 10.73 10.91
N LEU A 107 9.86 9.87 10.74
CA LEU A 107 9.42 8.95 11.80
C LEU A 107 10.57 8.06 12.28
N LEU A 108 11.35 7.48 11.36
CA LEU A 108 12.52 6.67 11.72
C LEU A 108 13.58 7.51 12.45
N HIS A 109 13.88 8.72 11.97
CA HIS A 109 14.81 9.63 12.63
C HIS A 109 14.40 9.92 14.09
N ASP A 110 13.12 10.18 14.30
CA ASP A 110 12.59 10.55 15.61
C ASP A 110 12.63 9.38 16.60
N ARG A 111 12.56 8.14 16.09
CA ARG A 111 12.60 6.90 16.88
C ARG A 111 13.98 6.26 16.97
N ALA A 112 14.93 6.68 16.12
CA ALA A 112 16.31 6.23 16.13
C ALA A 112 16.99 6.39 17.49
N THR A 113 17.40 5.24 18.03
CA THR A 113 18.18 5.13 19.28
C THR A 113 19.68 5.07 19.01
N ASN A 114 20.09 4.69 17.79
CA ASN A 114 21.48 4.70 17.36
C ASN A 114 21.89 6.09 16.84
N PRO A 115 22.91 6.75 17.44
CA PRO A 115 23.35 8.07 16.99
C PRO A 115 23.80 8.14 15.53
N ALA A 116 24.43 7.09 15.00
CA ALA A 116 24.90 7.05 13.63
C ALA A 116 23.74 6.96 12.62
N GLU A 117 22.77 6.07 12.87
CA GLU A 117 21.54 5.97 12.05
C GLU A 117 20.76 7.28 12.11
N LYS A 118 20.63 7.87 13.31
CA LYS A 118 19.94 9.15 13.49
C LYS A 118 20.62 10.28 12.71
N ALA A 119 21.94 10.38 12.77
CA ALA A 119 22.69 11.38 12.00
C ALA A 119 22.53 11.18 10.48
N ALA A 120 22.62 9.93 9.99
CA ALA A 120 22.43 9.61 8.59
C ALA A 120 21.01 9.97 8.10
N LEU A 121 19.98 9.64 8.88
CA LEU A 121 18.60 10.02 8.57
C LEU A 121 18.41 11.55 8.59
N ALA A 122 19.04 12.26 9.53
CA ALA A 122 19.02 13.73 9.58
C ALA A 122 19.62 14.37 8.33
N GLU A 123 20.75 13.86 7.83
CA GLU A 123 21.34 14.31 6.56
C GLU A 123 20.39 14.10 5.38
N ARG A 124 19.71 12.94 5.31
CA ARG A 124 18.72 12.67 4.25
C ARG A 124 17.53 13.61 4.33
N ILE A 125 17.08 13.95 5.53
CA ILE A 125 15.98 14.89 5.74
C ILE A 125 16.40 16.31 5.32
N ALA A 126 17.65 16.70 5.61
CA ALA A 126 18.21 18.02 5.33
C ALA A 126 18.47 18.29 3.84
N GLU A 127 18.48 17.28 2.97
CA GLU A 127 18.58 17.48 1.51
C GLU A 127 17.48 18.44 1.03
N VAL A 128 17.85 19.52 0.35
CA VAL A 128 16.90 20.55 -0.10
C VAL A 128 16.50 20.35 -1.56
N ASP A 129 17.29 19.59 -2.32
CA ASP A 129 17.01 19.29 -3.72
C ASP A 129 15.85 18.28 -3.84
N PRO A 130 14.69 18.69 -4.40
CA PRO A 130 13.52 17.84 -4.48
C PRO A 130 13.72 16.65 -5.44
N GLU A 131 14.56 16.78 -6.47
CA GLU A 131 14.80 15.70 -7.43
C GLU A 131 15.73 14.64 -6.83
N LYS A 132 16.75 15.04 -6.07
CA LYS A 132 17.58 14.09 -5.31
C LYS A 132 16.77 13.36 -4.26
N LYS A 133 15.89 14.08 -3.54
CA LYS A 133 14.97 13.49 -2.57
C LYS A 133 14.09 12.42 -3.22
N LYS A 134 13.48 12.75 -4.35
CA LYS A 134 12.62 11.85 -5.10
C LYS A 134 13.38 10.64 -5.64
N ALA A 135 14.56 10.84 -6.22
CA ALA A 135 15.40 9.77 -6.75
C ALA A 135 15.81 8.78 -5.66
N TRP A 136 16.24 9.28 -4.50
CA TRP A 136 16.66 8.45 -3.37
C TRP A 136 15.52 7.59 -2.79
N LEU A 137 14.30 8.14 -2.69
CA LEU A 137 13.12 7.38 -2.27
C LEU A 137 12.66 6.38 -3.34
N ALA A 138 12.81 6.69 -4.63
CA ALA A 138 12.36 5.82 -5.72
C ALA A 138 13.12 4.48 -5.78
N GLU A 139 14.31 4.43 -5.18
CA GLU A 139 15.15 3.23 -5.08
C GLU A 139 14.85 2.39 -3.83
N ARG A 140 13.88 2.76 -2.99
CA ARG A 140 13.63 2.13 -1.69
C ARG A 140 12.16 1.83 -1.44
N GLU A 141 11.92 0.70 -0.81
CA GLU A 141 10.66 0.35 -0.18
C GLU A 141 10.68 0.67 1.33
N PHE A 142 9.52 0.55 1.99
CA PHE A 142 9.44 0.70 3.44
C PHE A 142 10.34 -0.32 4.17
N ILE A 143 10.45 -1.53 3.63
CA ILE A 143 11.23 -2.63 4.19
C ILE A 143 12.71 -2.26 4.17
N ASP A 144 13.21 -1.74 3.04
CA ASP A 144 14.62 -1.32 2.91
C ASP A 144 14.98 -0.29 3.97
N LEU A 145 14.12 0.72 4.19
CA LEU A 145 14.37 1.74 5.22
C LEU A 145 14.40 1.16 6.65
N LEU A 146 13.57 0.17 6.95
CA LEU A 146 13.55 -0.49 8.24
C LEU A 146 14.78 -1.40 8.45
N GLU A 147 15.24 -2.06 7.38
CA GLU A 147 16.42 -2.93 7.43
C GLU A 147 17.73 -2.14 7.44
N GLU A 148 17.81 -1.03 6.70
CA GLU A 148 18.94 -0.08 6.72
C GLU A 148 19.08 0.62 8.09
N ASN A 149 17.97 0.78 8.83
CA ASN A 149 17.93 1.49 10.11
C ASN A 149 17.33 0.60 11.22
N PRO A 150 18.01 -0.51 11.59
CA PRO A 150 17.43 -1.50 12.49
C PRO A 150 17.30 -1.01 13.93
N ARG A 151 17.84 0.16 14.30
CA ARG A 151 17.67 0.76 15.64
C ARG A 151 16.85 2.05 15.61
N ALA A 152 16.16 2.31 14.50
CA ALA A 152 15.02 3.21 14.39
C ALA A 152 13.72 2.60 14.90
#